data_AF-A0A1Y1KJN5-F1
#
_entry.id   AF-A0A1Y1KJN5-F1
#
_cell.length_a   1.000
_cell.length_b   1.000
_cell.length_c   1.000
_cell.angle_alpha   90.00
_cell.angle_beta   90.00
_cell.angle_gamma   90.00
#
_symmetry.space_group_name_H-M   'P 1'
#
loop_
_entity.id
_entity.type
_entity.pdbx_description
1 polymer ?
#
loop_
_entity_poly.entity_id
_entity_poly.type
_entity_poly.pdbx_seq_one_letter_code
_entity_poly.pdbx_strand_id
1 'polypeptide(L)'
;MDKIHAIMLFIVAFMLLTAETLDQHMEERNKKVQPFLTECMCASGADPDEVAKWFANRTYSSSACFKIFTQCAAQKSGIMSVDGEINVAVLSKYPMISREQVDACNSAHNNTRDLADKLFQVTKCVQETINENAKNEPVLCEDPDPIIYV
;
A
#
# COMPACT_ATOMS: atom_id res chain seq x y z
N MET A 1 12.11 -21.66 35.48
CA MET A 1 12.24 -21.90 34.02
C MET A 1 10.89 -21.73 33.31
N ASP A 2 9.76 -21.89 33.99
CA ASP A 2 8.42 -21.82 33.39
C ASP A 2 8.04 -20.44 32.85
N LYS A 3 8.48 -19.37 33.52
CA LYS A 3 8.23 -17.98 33.08
C LYS A 3 8.90 -17.63 31.75
N ILE A 4 10.11 -18.15 31.50
CA ILE A 4 10.84 -17.91 30.25
C ILE A 4 10.18 -18.67 29.08
N HIS A 5 9.66 -19.88 29.33
CA HIS A 5 8.92 -20.64 28.31
C HIS A 5 7.58 -19.98 27.97
N ALA A 6 6.86 -19.46 28.97
CA ALA A 6 5.63 -18.72 28.75
C ALA A 6 5.87 -17.43 27.95
N ILE A 7 6.93 -16.67 28.27
CA ILE A 7 7.31 -15.46 27.52
C ILE A 7 7.70 -15.81 26.07
N MET A 8 8.49 -16.87 25.86
CA MET A 8 8.87 -17.30 24.51
C MET A 8 7.65 -17.75 23.68
N LEU A 9 6.68 -18.46 24.27
CA LEU A 9 5.44 -18.82 23.59
C LEU A 9 4.61 -17.58 23.22
N PHE A 10 4.58 -16.57 24.10
CA PHE A 10 3.85 -15.33 23.84
C PHE A 10 4.50 -14.51 22.72
N ILE A 11 5.83 -14.42 22.69
CA ILE A 11 6.58 -13.74 21.62
C ILE A 11 6.37 -14.43 20.27
N VAL A 12 6.40 -15.77 20.24
CA VAL A 12 6.15 -16.54 19.00
C VAL A 12 4.70 -16.36 18.53
N ALA A 13 3.72 -16.40 19.44
CA ALA A 13 2.32 -16.15 19.10
C ALA A 13 2.10 -14.73 18.56
N PHE A 14 2.74 -13.72 19.15
CA PHE A 14 2.62 -12.33 18.72
C PHE A 14 3.28 -12.09 17.35
N MET A 15 4.43 -12.72 17.08
CA MET A 15 5.06 -12.67 15.75
C MET A 15 4.23 -13.36 14.66
N LEU A 16 3.48 -14.42 15.00
CA LEU A 16 2.56 -15.07 14.05
C LEU A 16 1.36 -14.17 13.72
N LEU A 17 0.78 -13.49 14.73
CA LEU A 17 -0.36 -12.59 14.54
C LEU A 17 -0.04 -11.35 13.69
N THR A 18 1.17 -10.80 13.78
CA THR A 18 1.58 -9.63 12.98
C THR A 18 1.91 -9.96 11.53
N ALA A 19 2.36 -11.18 11.24
CA ALA A 19 2.59 -11.64 9.87
C ALA A 19 1.27 -11.80 9.10
N GLU A 20 0.22 -12.31 9.77
CA GLU A 20 -1.07 -12.59 9.14
C GLU A 20 -1.80 -11.34 8.62
N THR A 21 -1.63 -10.18 9.26
CA THR A 21 -2.36 -8.94 8.90
C THR A 21 -1.76 -8.22 7.70
N LEU A 22 -0.43 -8.23 7.55
CA LEU A 22 0.25 -7.60 6.41
C LEU A 22 0.01 -8.39 5.12
N ASP A 23 0.02 -9.72 5.23
CA ASP A 23 -0.18 -10.64 4.09
C ASP A 23 -1.60 -10.54 3.53
N GLN A 24 -2.62 -10.43 4.39
CA GLN A 24 -4.02 -10.29 3.96
C GLN A 24 -4.27 -9.04 3.12
N HIS A 25 -3.71 -7.88 3.51
CA HIS A 25 -3.88 -6.65 2.75
C HIS A 25 -3.15 -6.68 1.39
N MET A 26 -1.96 -7.30 1.35
CA MET A 26 -1.27 -7.52 0.09
C MET A 26 -2.06 -8.46 -0.83
N GLU A 27 -2.64 -9.52 -0.28
CA GLU A 27 -3.43 -10.49 -1.03
C GLU A 27 -4.72 -9.87 -1.60
N GLU A 28 -5.47 -9.11 -0.81
CA GLU A 28 -6.68 -8.42 -1.26
C GLU A 28 -6.39 -7.42 -2.38
N ARG A 29 -5.30 -6.65 -2.25
CA ARG A 29 -4.85 -5.75 -3.30
C ARG A 29 -4.49 -6.52 -4.55
N ASN A 30 -3.74 -7.61 -4.40
CA ASN A 30 -3.31 -8.44 -5.52
C ASN A 30 -4.51 -9.02 -6.27
N LYS A 31 -5.53 -9.50 -5.55
CA LYS A 31 -6.79 -9.97 -6.15
C LYS A 31 -7.49 -8.91 -6.99
N LYS A 32 -7.46 -7.64 -6.56
CA LYS A 32 -8.06 -6.55 -7.34
C LYS A 32 -7.28 -6.23 -8.61
N VAL A 33 -5.95 -6.34 -8.57
CA VAL A 33 -5.07 -5.90 -9.65
C VAL A 33 -4.74 -6.99 -10.66
N GLN A 34 -4.60 -8.23 -10.19
CA GLN A 34 -4.21 -9.39 -10.98
C GLN A 34 -5.05 -9.60 -12.25
N PRO A 35 -6.39 -9.43 -12.25
CA PRO A 35 -7.22 -9.67 -13.43
C PRO A 35 -6.88 -8.80 -14.64
N PHE A 36 -6.29 -7.62 -14.43
CA PHE A 36 -5.99 -6.66 -15.49
C PHE A 36 -4.49 -6.39 -15.67
N LEU A 37 -3.61 -7.10 -14.95
CA LEU A 37 -2.16 -6.94 -15.11
C LEU A 37 -1.72 -7.14 -16.56
N THR A 38 -2.08 -8.30 -17.15
CA THR A 38 -1.71 -8.62 -18.54
C THR A 38 -2.34 -7.65 -19.53
N GLU A 39 -3.61 -7.29 -19.34
CA GLU A 39 -4.31 -6.33 -20.21
C GLU A 39 -3.59 -4.97 -20.21
N CYS A 40 -3.31 -4.42 -19.02
CA CYS A 40 -2.66 -3.13 -18.87
C CYS A 40 -1.19 -3.15 -19.32
N MET A 41 -0.48 -4.25 -19.10
CA MET A 41 0.88 -4.44 -19.62
C MET A 41 0.89 -4.41 -21.14
N CYS A 42 0.00 -5.15 -21.79
CA CYS A 42 -0.10 -5.18 -23.25
C CYS A 42 -0.49 -3.81 -23.83
N ALA A 43 -1.43 -3.11 -23.21
CA ALA A 43 -1.89 -1.80 -23.69
C ALA A 43 -0.82 -0.70 -23.55
N SER A 44 -0.01 -0.77 -22.49
CA SER A 44 1.01 0.25 -22.19
C SER A 44 2.39 -0.05 -22.80
N GLY A 45 2.67 -1.31 -23.13
CA GLY A 45 4.01 -1.75 -23.48
C GLY A 45 5.00 -1.68 -22.31
N ALA A 46 4.50 -1.72 -21.06
CA ALA A 46 5.35 -1.70 -19.88
C ALA A 46 6.23 -2.96 -19.79
N ASP A 47 7.46 -2.78 -19.32
CA ASP A 47 8.40 -3.87 -19.10
C ASP A 47 7.83 -4.81 -18.01
N PRO A 48 7.71 -6.12 -18.28
CA PRO A 48 7.25 -7.10 -17.29
C PRO A 48 8.02 -7.04 -15.97
N ASP A 49 9.31 -6.75 -15.98
CA ASP A 49 10.14 -6.67 -14.78
C ASP A 49 9.79 -5.44 -13.93
N GLU A 50 9.48 -4.30 -14.57
CA GLU A 50 9.01 -3.09 -13.88
C GLU A 50 7.67 -3.35 -13.19
N VAL A 51 6.76 -4.02 -13.90
CA VAL A 51 5.43 -4.37 -13.38
C VAL A 51 5.54 -5.41 -12.26
N ALA A 52 6.38 -6.43 -12.41
CA ALA A 52 6.59 -7.44 -11.38
C ALA A 52 7.15 -6.83 -10.08
N LYS A 53 8.13 -5.93 -10.19
CA LYS A 53 8.68 -5.21 -9.03
C LYS A 53 7.58 -4.38 -8.36
N TRP A 54 6.87 -3.53 -9.11
CA TRP A 54 5.76 -2.75 -8.54
C TRP A 54 4.69 -3.62 -7.87
N PHE A 55 4.33 -4.75 -8.51
CA PHE A 55 3.32 -5.65 -7.99
C PHE A 55 3.79 -6.32 -6.69
N ALA A 56 5.04 -6.77 -6.61
CA ALA A 56 5.56 -7.42 -5.43
C ALA A 56 5.81 -6.44 -4.27
N ASN A 57 6.51 -5.34 -4.53
CA ASN A 57 7.12 -4.52 -3.48
C ASN A 57 6.89 -3.01 -3.64
N ARG A 58 6.01 -2.60 -4.55
CA ARG A 58 5.68 -1.18 -4.79
C ARG A 58 6.87 -0.34 -5.25
N THR A 59 7.85 -0.95 -5.93
CA THR A 59 8.89 -0.20 -6.63
C THR A 59 8.30 0.47 -7.87
N TYR A 60 8.33 1.80 -7.92
CA TYR A 60 7.84 2.58 -9.06
C TYR A 60 8.97 2.80 -10.07
N SER A 61 8.76 2.41 -11.34
CA SER A 61 9.65 2.82 -12.44
C SER A 61 9.24 4.19 -12.99
N SER A 62 10.21 5.01 -13.40
CA SER A 62 9.93 6.30 -14.04
C SER A 62 9.65 6.19 -15.55
N SER A 63 9.67 4.98 -16.12
CA SER A 63 9.44 4.76 -17.55
C SER A 63 8.05 5.25 -17.97
N ALA A 64 7.94 5.82 -19.18
CA ALA A 64 6.67 6.34 -19.69
C ALA A 64 5.61 5.22 -19.80
N CYS A 65 6.01 4.04 -20.29
CA CYS A 65 5.13 2.88 -20.39
C CYS A 65 4.62 2.42 -19.02
N PHE A 66 5.48 2.43 -17.98
CA PHE A 66 5.06 2.08 -16.63
C PHE A 66 4.03 3.05 -16.05
N LYS A 67 4.17 4.37 -16.29
CA LYS A 67 3.17 5.36 -15.86
C LYS A 67 1.80 5.09 -16.50
N ILE A 68 1.78 4.78 -17.80
CA ILE A 68 0.56 4.41 -18.53
C ILE A 68 -0.02 3.10 -17.98
N PHE A 69 0.82 2.12 -17.67
CA PHE A 69 0.41 0.89 -17.01
C PHE A 69 -0.29 1.18 -15.67
N THR A 70 0.30 2.03 -14.81
CA THR A 70 -0.31 2.40 -13.53
C THR A 70 -1.64 3.12 -13.70
N GLN A 71 -1.77 3.94 -14.76
CA GLN A 71 -3.04 4.58 -15.13
C GLN A 71 -4.11 3.56 -15.48
N CYS A 72 -3.81 2.62 -16.38
CA CYS A 72 -4.75 1.56 -16.73
C CYS A 72 -5.17 0.75 -15.50
N ALA A 73 -4.22 0.37 -14.65
CA ALA A 73 -4.48 -0.39 -13.43
C ALA A 73 -5.37 0.38 -12.44
N ALA A 74 -5.12 1.67 -12.25
CA ALA A 74 -5.93 2.52 -11.37
C ALA A 74 -7.36 2.73 -11.92
N GLN A 75 -7.50 2.87 -13.23
CA GLN A 75 -8.81 3.00 -13.87
C GLN A 75 -9.64 1.73 -13.72
N LYS A 76 -9.04 0.57 -13.96
CA LYS A 76 -9.71 -0.73 -13.81
C LYS A 76 -10.06 -1.09 -12.36
N SER A 77 -9.27 -0.61 -11.39
CA SER A 77 -9.54 -0.81 -9.95
C SER A 77 -10.45 0.25 -9.32
N GLY A 78 -10.84 1.29 -10.07
CA GLY A 78 -11.66 2.39 -9.56
C GLY A 78 -10.93 3.38 -8.66
N ILE A 79 -9.59 3.37 -8.66
CA ILE A 79 -8.75 4.38 -7.99
C ILE A 79 -8.77 5.69 -8.78
N MET A 80 -8.87 5.61 -10.10
CA MET A 80 -8.95 6.78 -10.99
C MET A 80 -10.12 6.60 -11.94
N SER A 81 -10.80 7.67 -12.30
CA SER A 81 -11.77 7.68 -13.39
C SER A 81 -11.08 7.83 -14.75
N VAL A 82 -11.84 7.71 -15.84
CA VAL A 82 -11.30 7.82 -17.20
C VAL A 82 -10.86 9.26 -17.53
N ASP A 83 -11.55 10.26 -16.98
CA ASP A 83 -11.24 11.69 -17.06
C ASP A 83 -10.15 12.14 -16.07
N GLY A 84 -9.74 11.24 -15.17
CA GLY A 84 -8.55 11.42 -14.34
C GLY A 84 -8.79 12.03 -12.96
N GLU A 85 -10.03 11.98 -12.47
CA GLU A 85 -10.31 12.20 -11.06
C GLU A 85 -9.82 11.01 -10.23
N ILE A 86 -9.11 11.30 -9.15
CA ILE A 86 -8.59 10.27 -8.24
C ILE A 86 -9.59 10.07 -7.10
N ASN A 87 -10.00 8.83 -6.91
CA ASN A 87 -10.91 8.42 -5.85
C ASN A 87 -10.14 8.29 -4.52
N VAL A 88 -10.01 9.42 -3.83
CA VAL A 88 -9.37 9.53 -2.51
C VAL A 88 -9.94 8.50 -1.54
N ALA A 89 -11.27 8.29 -1.54
CA ALA A 89 -11.91 7.36 -0.61
C ALA A 89 -11.47 5.90 -0.80
N VAL A 90 -11.03 5.51 -2.00
CA VAL A 90 -10.45 4.18 -2.24
C VAL A 90 -9.03 4.10 -1.69
N LEU A 91 -8.21 5.13 -1.90
CA LEU A 91 -6.84 5.19 -1.39
C LEU A 91 -6.77 5.32 0.14
N SER A 92 -7.71 6.01 0.77
CA SER A 92 -7.76 6.16 2.24
C SER A 92 -8.22 4.90 2.99
N LYS A 93 -8.58 3.82 2.28
CA LYS A 93 -8.88 2.52 2.90
C LYS A 93 -7.63 1.69 3.17
N TYR A 94 -6.47 2.07 2.63
CA TYR A 94 -5.23 1.40 2.96
C TYR A 94 -4.87 1.66 4.42
N PRO A 95 -4.33 0.66 5.14
CA PRO A 95 -3.85 0.87 6.49
C PRO A 95 -2.68 1.86 6.49
N MET A 96 -2.41 2.46 7.64
CA MET A 96 -1.29 3.38 7.84
C MET A 96 -1.33 4.64 6.97
N ILE A 97 -2.51 5.09 6.51
CA ILE A 97 -2.66 6.41 5.89
C ILE A 97 -4.02 7.02 6.22
N SER A 98 -4.04 8.32 6.53
CA SER A 98 -5.28 9.05 6.74
C SER A 98 -5.85 9.61 5.43
N ARG A 99 -7.14 9.95 5.44
CA ARG A 99 -7.75 10.65 4.30
C ARG A 99 -7.07 11.98 3.98
N GLU A 100 -6.70 12.72 5.02
CA GLU A 100 -6.00 14.01 4.88
C GLU A 100 -4.63 13.85 4.21
N GLN A 101 -3.89 12.79 4.53
CA GLN A 101 -2.61 12.48 3.87
C GLN A 101 -2.79 12.15 2.38
N VAL A 102 -3.83 11.39 2.03
CA VAL A 102 -4.16 11.12 0.61
C VAL A 102 -4.56 12.42 -0.10
N ASP A 103 -5.40 13.25 0.52
CA ASP A 103 -5.82 14.55 -0.03
C ASP A 103 -4.62 15.48 -0.25
N ALA A 104 -3.64 15.47 0.66
CA ALA A 104 -2.39 16.21 0.51
C ALA A 104 -1.57 15.74 -0.70
N CYS A 105 -1.38 14.42 -0.85
CA CYS A 105 -0.72 13.84 -2.02
C CYS A 105 -1.42 14.23 -3.33
N ASN A 106 -2.76 14.15 -3.37
CA ASN A 106 -3.52 14.51 -4.57
C ASN A 106 -3.40 16.01 -4.88
N SER A 107 -3.54 16.87 -3.87
CA SER A 107 -3.53 18.33 -4.02
C SER A 107 -2.18 18.85 -4.50
N ALA A 108 -1.08 18.22 -4.12
CA ALA A 108 0.27 18.54 -4.60
C ALA A 108 0.43 18.42 -6.12
N HIS A 109 -0.45 17.65 -6.79
CA HIS A 109 -0.39 17.36 -8.22
C HIS A 109 -1.65 17.78 -8.99
N ASN A 110 -2.51 18.64 -8.42
CA ASN A 110 -3.74 19.08 -9.08
C ASN A 110 -3.52 19.82 -10.41
N ASN A 111 -2.35 20.45 -10.59
CA ASN A 111 -2.01 21.19 -11.81
C ASN A 111 -1.32 20.32 -12.87
N THR A 112 -1.06 19.03 -12.59
CA THR A 112 -0.43 18.11 -13.54
C THR A 112 -1.43 17.71 -14.62
N ARG A 113 -1.15 18.08 -15.87
CA ARG A 113 -2.05 17.85 -17.02
C ARG A 113 -1.96 16.42 -17.56
N ASP A 114 -0.79 15.82 -17.49
CA ASP A 114 -0.60 14.43 -17.92
C ASP A 114 -1.23 13.52 -16.87
N LEU A 115 -2.28 12.79 -17.25
CA LEU A 115 -3.03 11.95 -16.32
C LEU A 115 -2.20 10.79 -15.77
N ALA A 116 -1.34 10.20 -16.61
CA ALA A 116 -0.46 9.11 -16.21
C ALA A 116 0.57 9.60 -15.19
N ASP A 117 1.17 10.78 -15.43
CA ASP A 117 2.12 11.40 -14.52
C ASP A 117 1.43 11.84 -13.23
N LYS A 118 0.27 12.49 -13.29
CA LYS A 118 -0.51 12.89 -12.11
C LYS A 118 -0.77 11.68 -11.21
N LEU A 119 -1.34 10.62 -11.76
CA LEU A 119 -1.63 9.42 -10.98
C LEU A 119 -0.34 8.78 -10.44
N PHE A 120 0.69 8.68 -11.27
CA PHE A 120 1.97 8.11 -10.86
C PHE A 120 2.53 8.84 -9.64
N GLN A 121 2.54 10.18 -9.64
CA GLN A 121 3.03 10.96 -8.51
C GLN A 121 2.14 10.80 -7.28
N VAL A 122 0.81 10.83 -7.44
CA VAL A 122 -0.12 10.69 -6.30
C VAL A 122 -0.02 9.31 -5.65
N THR A 123 -0.01 8.25 -6.46
CA THR A 123 0.09 6.86 -5.94
C THR A 123 1.45 6.54 -5.35
N LYS A 124 2.52 7.13 -5.90
CA LYS A 124 3.86 7.07 -5.32
C LYS A 124 3.92 7.80 -3.97
N CYS A 125 3.41 9.03 -3.89
CA CYS A 125 3.32 9.80 -2.65
C CYS A 125 2.56 9.03 -1.56
N VAL A 126 1.39 8.48 -1.87
CA VAL A 126 0.61 7.65 -0.95
C VAL A 126 1.42 6.47 -0.42
N GLN A 127 2.15 5.77 -1.30
CA GLN A 127 2.97 4.65 -0.87
C GLN A 127 4.14 5.07 0.02
N GLU A 128 4.80 6.18 -0.31
CA GLU A 128 5.90 6.74 0.49
C GLU A 128 5.40 7.15 1.88
N THR A 129 4.24 7.82 1.96
CA THR A 129 3.60 8.18 3.24
C THR A 129 3.20 6.96 4.06
N ILE A 130 2.65 5.90 3.44
CA ILE A 130 2.37 4.64 4.14
C ILE A 130 3.66 4.06 4.74
N ASN A 131 4.74 4.03 3.97
CA ASN A 131 6.03 3.49 4.41
C ASN A 131 6.63 4.34 5.55
N GLU A 132 6.43 5.65 5.54
CA GLU A 132 6.86 6.56 6.61
C GLU A 132 6.04 6.36 7.88
N ASN A 133 4.71 6.30 7.76
CA ASN A 133 3.81 6.07 8.88
C ASN A 133 4.10 4.72 9.55
N ALA A 134 4.32 3.66 8.77
CA ALA A 134 4.65 2.33 9.29
C ALA A 134 5.99 2.28 10.06
N LYS A 135 6.95 3.17 9.75
CA LYS A 135 8.20 3.29 10.52
C LYS A 135 8.02 4.01 11.85
N ASN A 136 7.01 4.88 11.92
CA ASN A 136 6.74 5.76 13.05
C ASN A 136 5.64 5.21 13.98
N GLU A 137 5.03 4.08 13.63
CA GLU A 137 4.07 3.41 14.50
C GLU A 137 4.78 2.97 15.79
N PRO A 138 4.37 3.50 16.96
CA PRO A 138 4.98 3.09 18.22
C PRO A 138 4.76 1.59 18.39
N VAL A 139 5.84 0.85 18.60
CA VAL A 139 5.76 -0.51 19.14
C VAL A 139 5.04 -0.39 20.48
N LEU A 140 3.76 -0.74 20.53
CA LEU A 140 3.04 -0.86 21.79
C LEU A 140 3.70 -2.01 22.56
N CYS A 141 4.68 -1.68 23.39
CA CYS A 141 4.99 -2.50 24.55
C CYS A 141 3.78 -2.32 25.49
N GLU A 142 2.76 -3.18 25.39
CA GLU A 142 1.73 -3.25 26.41
C GLU A 142 2.43 -3.53 27.75
N ASP A 143 2.34 -2.58 28.68
CA ASP A 143 2.82 -2.74 30.05
C ASP A 143 2.13 -3.98 30.65
N PRO A 144 2.86 -4.90 31.31
CA PRO A 144 2.23 -6.02 31.98
C PRO A 144 1.37 -5.48 33.13
N ASP A 145 0.06 -5.78 33.08
CA ASP A 145 -0.91 -5.45 34.13
C ASP A 145 -0.33 -5.70 35.54
N PRO A 146 -0.59 -4.81 36.51
CA PRO A 146 -0.10 -5.01 37.87
C PRO A 146 -0.76 -6.25 38.48
N ILE A 147 0.05 -7.24 38.82
CA ILE A 147 -0.37 -8.44 39.55
C ILE A 147 -0.94 -8.01 40.92
N ILE A 148 -2.26 -8.02 41.05
CA ILE A 148 -2.93 -7.92 42.35
C ILE A 148 -2.80 -9.29 43.03
N TYR A 149 -1.99 -9.34 44.10
CA TYR A 149 -1.94 -10.48 45.01
C TYR A 149 -3.22 -10.49 45.86
N VAL A 150 -3.98 -11.59 45.80
CA VAL A 150 -4.98 -11.98 46.80
C VAL A 150 -4.50 -13.26 47.48
#